data_AF-A0A351GGB6-F1
#
_entry.id   AF-A0A351GGB6-F1
#
_cell.length_a   1.000
_cell.length_b   1.000
_cell.length_c   1.000
_cell.angle_alpha   90.00
_cell.angle_beta   90.00
_cell.angle_gamma   90.00
#
_symmetry.space_group_name_H-M   'P 1'
#
loop_
_entity.id
_entity.type
_entity.pdbx_description
1 polymer ?
#
loop_
_entity_poly.entity_id
_entity_poly.type
_entity_poly.pdbx_seq_one_letter_code
_entity_poly.pdbx_strand_id
1 'polypeptide(L)'
;TGSNANSASALIQAGQPNLRSLYPLEYDIRHKINANATFDLSEVFFRKRDVFNNTSLSIFGNAQSGTPFTALANAIPEAQSLGVASRSQIEGNPFGSRMPWNYTLDLALSKDFSLKEKPFTVQLNARNLLNLTNIYTVYAYSSSASDDGYLASPQGQQQVRNELNAQSFVYYYNLKQNSPNNFGTPRNISITLRSTF
;
A
#
# COMPACT_ATOMS: atom_id res chain seq x y z
N THR A 1 24.60 1.96 -6.70
CA THR A 1 24.70 0.76 -5.85
C THR A 1 23.74 -0.29 -6.39
N GLY A 2 24.23 -1.16 -7.28
CA GLY A 2 23.43 -2.24 -7.88
C GLY A 2 23.34 -3.44 -6.95
N SER A 3 22.51 -3.35 -5.91
CA SER A 3 22.76 -4.15 -4.71
C SER A 3 21.48 -4.63 -4.03
N ASN A 4 20.73 -5.50 -4.71
CA ASN A 4 20.23 -6.67 -3.99
C ASN A 4 21.00 -7.89 -4.53
N ALA A 5 21.36 -8.84 -3.65
CA ALA A 5 22.14 -10.02 -4.01
C ALA A 5 21.43 -10.95 -5.03
N ASN A 6 20.11 -10.78 -5.20
CA ASN A 6 19.28 -11.60 -6.09
C ASN A 6 19.22 -11.05 -7.53
N SER A 7 19.53 -9.77 -7.76
CA SER A 7 19.44 -9.11 -9.07
C SER A 7 20.35 -9.80 -10.09
N ALA A 8 21.58 -10.15 -9.67
CA ALA A 8 22.55 -10.83 -10.51
C ALA A 8 22.17 -12.31 -10.74
N SER A 9 21.61 -12.98 -9.74
CA SER A 9 21.16 -14.37 -9.84
C SER A 9 20.00 -14.53 -10.83
N ALA A 10 19.06 -13.58 -10.83
CA ALA A 10 17.91 -13.64 -11.70
C ALA A 10 18.22 -13.31 -13.17
N LEU A 11 19.25 -12.50 -13.44
CA LEU A 11 19.77 -12.23 -14.79
C LEU A 11 20.45 -13.44 -15.43
N ILE A 12 21.19 -14.22 -14.62
CA ILE A 12 21.78 -15.49 -15.06
C ILE A 12 20.68 -16.50 -15.44
N GLN A 13 19.58 -16.53 -14.67
CA GLN A 13 18.42 -17.38 -14.96
C GLN A 13 17.62 -16.94 -16.19
N ALA A 14 17.62 -15.65 -16.52
CA ALA A 14 16.95 -15.09 -17.70
C ALA A 14 17.81 -15.14 -18.98
N GLY A 15 19.03 -15.71 -18.93
CA GLY A 15 19.89 -15.86 -20.11
C GLY A 15 20.42 -14.55 -20.69
N GLN A 16 20.45 -13.46 -19.92
CA GLN A 16 21.02 -12.18 -20.36
C GLN A 16 22.49 -12.06 -19.91
N PRO A 17 23.47 -12.29 -20.81
CA PRO A 17 24.87 -12.28 -20.44
C PRO A 17 25.32 -10.84 -20.21
N ASN A 18 25.61 -10.51 -18.95
CA ASN A 18 26.51 -9.44 -18.55
C ASN A 18 26.19 -8.04 -19.13
N LEU A 19 25.19 -7.37 -18.57
CA LEU A 19 25.01 -5.93 -18.70
C LEU A 19 25.12 -5.30 -17.32
N ARG A 20 26.14 -4.45 -17.12
CA ARG A 20 26.13 -3.42 -16.08
C ARG A 20 25.00 -2.44 -16.41
N SER A 21 23.77 -2.85 -16.16
CA SER A 21 22.58 -2.05 -16.40
C SER A 21 22.18 -1.35 -15.11
N LEU A 22 21.84 -0.06 -15.23
CA LEU A 22 21.31 0.73 -14.13
C LEU A 22 19.83 0.37 -13.97
N TYR A 23 19.49 -0.37 -12.92
CA TYR A 23 18.11 -0.64 -12.55
C TYR A 23 17.59 0.40 -11.55
N PRO A 24 16.30 0.75 -11.61
CA PRO A 24 15.65 1.49 -10.53
C PRO A 24 15.80 0.78 -9.20
N LEU A 25 15.89 1.56 -8.13
CA LEU A 25 15.86 1.03 -6.76
C LEU A 25 14.42 0.64 -6.42
N GLU A 26 14.24 -0.33 -5.53
CA GLU A 26 12.91 -0.79 -5.09
C GLU A 26 12.05 0.31 -4.45
N TYR A 27 12.68 1.36 -3.93
CA TYR A 27 12.06 2.53 -3.33
C TYR A 27 12.09 3.77 -4.25
N ASP A 28 12.39 3.60 -5.54
CA ASP A 28 12.37 4.69 -6.53
C ASP A 28 10.93 5.21 -6.70
N ILE A 29 10.68 6.49 -6.38
CA ILE A 29 9.38 7.15 -6.59
C ILE A 29 9.58 8.27 -7.61
N ARG A 30 8.96 8.13 -8.79
CA ARG A 30 9.13 9.10 -9.89
C ARG A 30 8.39 10.42 -9.66
N HIS A 31 7.21 10.36 -9.02
CA HIS A 31 6.37 11.52 -8.79
C HIS A 31 5.80 11.46 -7.38
N LYS A 32 5.95 12.55 -6.63
CA LYS A 32 5.38 12.71 -5.30
C LYS A 32 4.85 14.12 -5.15
N ILE A 33 3.55 14.23 -4.92
CA ILE A 33 2.83 15.49 -4.70
C ILE A 33 2.33 15.46 -3.27
N ASN A 34 2.67 16.49 -2.50
CA ASN A 34 2.15 16.71 -1.16
C ASN A 34 1.53 18.09 -1.12
N ALA A 35 0.30 18.17 -0.62
CA ALA A 35 -0.41 19.42 -0.42
C ALA A 35 -0.93 19.46 1.01
N ASN A 36 -0.77 20.60 1.67
CA ASN A 36 -1.29 20.82 3.00
C ASN A 36 -1.97 22.19 3.05
N ALA A 37 -3.17 22.23 3.63
CA ALA A 37 -3.90 23.47 3.84
C ALA A 37 -4.45 23.46 5.26
N THR A 38 -4.24 24.57 5.98
CA THR A 38 -4.78 24.78 7.33
C THR A 38 -5.61 26.04 7.33
N PHE A 39 -6.80 25.96 7.89
CA PHE A 39 -7.77 27.05 7.99
C PHE A 39 -8.10 27.29 9.46
N ASP A 40 -8.04 28.56 9.90
CA ASP A 40 -8.65 28.98 11.15
C ASP A 40 -10.13 29.27 10.90
N LEU A 41 -11.01 28.45 11.47
CA LEU A 41 -12.45 28.58 11.25
C LEU A 41 -13.03 29.83 11.93
N SER A 42 -12.29 30.44 12.86
CA SER A 42 -12.66 31.71 13.49
C SER A 42 -12.64 32.87 12.48
N GLU A 43 -11.75 32.80 11.48
CA GLU A 43 -11.53 33.86 10.49
C GLU A 43 -12.29 33.61 9.17
N VAL A 44 -12.59 32.35 8.85
CA VAL A 44 -13.18 31.95 7.56
C VAL A 44 -14.71 32.16 7.52
N PHE A 45 -15.41 32.06 8.65
CA PHE A 45 -16.86 32.28 8.67
C PHE A 45 -17.21 33.73 9.00
N PHE A 46 -17.61 34.50 7.97
CA PHE A 46 -18.04 35.92 8.05
C PHE A 46 -19.11 36.23 9.09
N ARG A 47 -19.85 35.22 9.57
CA ARG A 47 -20.84 35.37 10.63
C ARG A 47 -20.22 34.84 11.92
N LYS A 48 -19.82 35.75 12.83
CA LYS A 48 -19.36 35.46 14.19
C LYS A 48 -20.35 34.54 14.90
N ARG A 49 -20.17 33.23 14.74
CA ARG A 49 -20.82 32.21 15.55
C ARG A 49 -19.74 31.74 16.50
N ASP A 50 -19.90 32.02 17.80
CA ASP A 50 -18.94 31.66 18.86
C ASP A 50 -18.56 30.17 18.88
N VAL A 51 -19.36 29.33 18.22
CA VAL A 51 -19.12 27.89 18.08
C VAL A 51 -17.82 27.57 17.34
N PHE A 52 -17.31 28.44 16.45
CA PHE A 52 -16.10 28.19 15.67
C PHE A 52 -14.84 28.90 16.18
N ASN A 53 -14.94 29.68 17.26
CA ASN A 53 -13.76 30.29 17.87
C ASN A 53 -12.78 29.20 18.30
N ASN A 54 -11.49 29.46 18.09
CA ASN A 54 -10.39 28.57 18.46
C ASN A 54 -10.50 27.17 17.83
N THR A 55 -11.04 27.11 16.61
CA THR A 55 -11.17 25.86 15.86
C THR A 55 -10.31 25.90 14.61
N SER A 56 -9.42 24.92 14.42
CA SER A 56 -8.57 24.81 13.24
C SER A 56 -8.89 23.56 12.44
N LEU A 57 -8.90 23.68 11.12
CA LEU A 57 -9.08 22.59 10.18
C LEU A 57 -7.82 22.45 9.31
N SER A 58 -7.15 21.31 9.41
CA SER A 58 -6.03 20.94 8.55
C SER A 58 -6.41 19.81 7.60
N ILE A 59 -6.02 19.95 6.34
CA ILE A 59 -6.22 18.96 5.29
C ILE A 59 -4.84 18.63 4.70
N PHE A 60 -4.55 17.34 4.55
CA PHE A 60 -3.29 16.84 4.01
C PHE A 60 -3.56 15.90 2.83
N GLY A 61 -3.16 16.29 1.61
CA GLY A 61 -3.23 15.46 0.43
C GLY A 61 -1.86 14.89 0.08
N ASN A 62 -1.79 13.60 -0.23
CA ASN A 62 -0.63 12.98 -0.85
C ASN A 62 -1.04 12.20 -2.10
N ALA A 63 -0.25 12.35 -3.16
CA ALA A 63 -0.30 11.49 -4.33
C ALA A 63 1.13 11.05 -4.66
N GLN A 64 1.35 9.75 -4.79
CA GLN A 64 2.66 9.20 -5.15
C GLN A 64 2.52 8.14 -6.24
N SER A 65 3.47 8.14 -7.17
CA SER A 65 3.58 7.05 -8.13
C SER A 65 4.02 5.77 -7.43
N GLY A 66 3.56 4.63 -7.94
CA GLY A 66 3.92 3.34 -7.35
C GLY A 66 5.40 3.03 -7.53
N THR A 67 5.94 2.30 -6.57
CA THR A 67 7.33 1.84 -6.57
C THR A 67 7.55 0.71 -7.60
N PRO A 68 8.79 0.49 -8.04
CA PRO A 68 9.11 -0.61 -8.92
C PRO A 68 8.96 -1.96 -8.25
N PHE A 69 8.59 -2.96 -9.05
CA PHE A 69 8.67 -4.37 -8.67
C PHE A 69 9.20 -5.20 -9.84
N THR A 70 9.61 -6.42 -9.55
CA THR A 70 10.13 -7.36 -10.55
C THR A 70 9.00 -8.31 -10.94
N ALA A 71 8.56 -8.27 -12.20
CA ALA A 71 7.54 -9.17 -12.69
C ALA A 71 8.11 -10.58 -12.97
N LEU A 72 7.26 -11.59 -12.87
CA LEU A 72 7.60 -12.99 -13.17
C LEU A 72 6.87 -13.45 -14.42
N ALA A 73 7.56 -14.23 -15.26
CA ALA A 73 6.98 -14.76 -16.50
C ALA A 73 5.97 -15.90 -16.28
N ASN A 74 6.07 -16.63 -15.17
CA ASN A 74 5.19 -17.75 -14.84
C ASN A 74 4.65 -17.61 -13.42
N ALA A 75 3.41 -18.08 -13.22
CA ALA A 75 2.79 -18.14 -11.91
C ALA A 75 3.56 -19.10 -11.00
N ILE A 76 3.75 -18.69 -9.74
CA ILE A 76 4.32 -19.53 -8.69
C ILE A 76 3.34 -19.61 -7.53
N PRO A 77 3.28 -20.75 -6.82
CA PRO A 77 2.33 -20.92 -5.72
C PRO A 77 2.83 -20.22 -4.44
N GLU A 78 2.73 -18.89 -4.39
CA GLU A 78 3.17 -18.06 -3.26
C GLU A 78 2.50 -18.49 -1.94
N ALA A 79 1.24 -18.91 -2.02
CA ALA A 79 0.46 -19.38 -0.88
C ALA A 79 0.92 -20.77 -0.35
N GLN A 80 1.65 -21.56 -1.15
CA GLN A 80 2.13 -22.90 -0.77
C GLN A 80 3.61 -22.93 -0.35
N SER A 81 4.20 -21.77 -0.08
CA SER A 81 5.64 -21.61 0.22
C SER A 81 6.18 -22.43 1.42
N LEU A 82 5.33 -23.14 2.18
CA LEU A 82 5.75 -24.14 3.16
C LEU A 82 6.13 -25.46 2.46
N GLY A 83 7.32 -25.48 1.83
CA GLY A 83 7.98 -26.72 1.38
C GLY A 83 8.08 -26.92 -0.14
N VAL A 84 7.43 -26.08 -0.96
CA VAL A 84 7.56 -26.12 -2.43
C VAL A 84 8.40 -24.94 -2.91
N ALA A 85 9.65 -25.20 -3.29
CA ALA A 85 10.50 -24.19 -3.92
C ALA A 85 10.16 -24.10 -5.42
N SER A 86 9.19 -23.27 -5.79
CA SER A 86 8.94 -22.92 -7.19
C SER A 86 9.71 -21.65 -7.55
N ARG A 87 10.35 -21.64 -8.72
CA ARG A 87 11.06 -20.48 -9.26
C ARG A 87 10.50 -20.15 -10.63
N SER A 88 10.21 -18.89 -10.87
CA SER A 88 9.94 -18.36 -12.21
C SER A 88 11.09 -17.49 -12.67
N GLN A 89 11.32 -17.45 -13.99
CA GLN A 89 12.14 -16.43 -14.61
C GLN A 89 11.48 -15.05 -14.45
N ILE A 90 12.32 -14.02 -14.43
CA ILE A 90 11.86 -12.62 -14.48
C ILE A 90 11.26 -12.34 -15.85
N GLU A 91 10.13 -11.64 -15.87
CA GLU A 91 9.61 -11.02 -17.08
C GLU A 91 10.28 -9.66 -17.27
N GLY A 92 11.15 -9.56 -18.28
CA GLY A 92 11.89 -8.34 -18.58
C GLY A 92 13.06 -8.09 -17.63
N ASN A 93 13.10 -6.90 -17.02
CA ASN A 93 14.21 -6.46 -16.18
C ASN A 93 13.83 -6.45 -14.69
N PRO A 94 14.78 -6.72 -13.77
CA PRO A 94 14.60 -6.44 -12.35
C PRO A 94 14.10 -5.02 -12.14
N PHE A 95 13.04 -4.85 -11.32
CA PHE A 95 12.42 -3.55 -11.05
C PHE A 95 11.93 -2.80 -12.32
N GLY A 96 11.59 -3.54 -13.38
CA GLY A 96 11.08 -2.99 -14.63
C GLY A 96 9.60 -2.61 -14.61
N SER A 97 8.80 -3.27 -13.76
CA SER A 97 7.36 -3.02 -13.62
C SER A 97 7.09 -2.07 -12.46
N ARG A 98 5.91 -1.43 -12.42
CA ARG A 98 5.55 -0.48 -11.35
C ARG A 98 4.18 -0.75 -10.76
N MET A 99 4.09 -0.58 -9.45
CA MET A 99 2.83 -0.66 -8.73
C MET A 99 1.89 0.51 -9.11
N PRO A 100 0.58 0.40 -8.81
CA PRO A 100 -0.37 1.49 -8.99
C PRO A 100 0.00 2.76 -8.19
N TRP A 101 -0.57 3.88 -8.60
CA TRP A 101 -0.47 5.12 -7.83
C TRP A 101 -1.22 5.01 -6.51
N ASN A 102 -0.71 5.69 -5.49
CA ASN A 102 -1.32 5.77 -4.17
C ASN A 102 -1.75 7.21 -3.87
N TYR A 103 -2.90 7.34 -3.24
CA TYR A 103 -3.53 8.61 -2.90
C TYR A 103 -4.06 8.58 -1.46
N THR A 104 -3.75 9.60 -0.67
CA THR A 104 -4.32 9.77 0.67
C THR A 104 -4.84 11.19 0.86
N LEU A 105 -5.95 11.29 1.57
CA LEU A 105 -6.53 12.56 2.01
C LEU A 105 -6.76 12.52 3.52
N ASP A 106 -5.83 13.16 4.21
CA ASP A 106 -5.73 13.53 5.61
C ASP A 106 -6.72 14.63 6.04
N LEU A 107 -7.49 14.48 7.12
CA LEU A 107 -8.19 15.60 7.76
C LEU A 107 -7.96 15.61 9.27
N ALA A 108 -7.68 16.78 9.83
CA ALA A 108 -7.60 17.02 11.27
C ALA A 108 -8.39 18.28 11.63
N LEU A 109 -9.34 18.15 12.57
CA LEU A 109 -10.12 19.26 13.11
C LEU A 109 -9.79 19.37 14.60
N SER A 110 -9.22 20.50 15.03
CA SER A 110 -8.94 20.78 16.45
C SER A 110 -9.82 21.90 16.98
N LYS A 111 -10.17 21.81 18.25
CA LYS A 111 -10.85 22.86 18.99
C LYS A 111 -10.24 23.02 20.37
N ASP A 112 -9.86 24.26 20.69
CA ASP A 112 -9.36 24.62 22.01
C ASP A 112 -10.47 25.28 22.84
N PHE A 113 -10.56 24.92 24.11
CA PHE A 113 -11.47 25.55 25.07
C PHE A 113 -10.89 25.47 26.48
N SER A 114 -11.30 26.41 27.34
CA SER A 114 -10.88 26.44 28.75
C SER A 114 -12.03 26.05 29.65
N LEU A 115 -11.79 25.10 30.57
CA LEU A 115 -12.76 24.69 31.58
C LEU A 115 -12.13 24.89 32.97
N LYS A 116 -12.73 25.77 33.79
CA LYS A 116 -12.22 26.11 35.14
C LYS A 116 -10.73 26.50 35.11
N GLU A 117 -10.37 27.42 34.21
CA GLU A 117 -9.01 27.92 33.98
C GLU A 117 -8.00 26.88 33.44
N LYS A 118 -8.42 25.63 33.19
CA LYS A 118 -7.56 24.61 32.57
C LYS A 118 -7.79 24.55 31.06
N PRO A 119 -6.74 24.62 30.23
CA PRO A 119 -6.86 24.49 28.78
C PRO A 119 -7.10 23.02 28.38
N PHE A 120 -8.03 22.83 27.45
CA PHE A 120 -8.32 21.56 26.79
C PHE A 120 -8.31 21.73 25.28
N THR A 121 -7.77 20.72 24.59
CA THR A 121 -7.80 20.61 23.14
C THR A 121 -8.46 19.29 22.76
N VAL A 122 -9.54 19.36 22.00
CA VAL A 122 -10.14 18.19 21.35
C VAL A 122 -9.73 18.19 19.89
N GLN A 123 -9.25 17.05 19.40
CA GLN A 123 -8.86 16.88 18.00
C GLN A 123 -9.53 15.65 17.42
N LEU A 124 -10.26 15.81 16.32
CA LEU A 124 -10.76 14.73 15.48
C LEU A 124 -9.81 14.58 14.29
N ASN A 125 -9.29 13.37 14.08
CA ASN A 125 -8.47 13.03 12.93
C ASN A 125 -9.23 12.01 12.08
N ALA A 126 -9.33 12.24 10.79
CA ALA A 126 -9.82 11.28 9.82
C ALA A 126 -8.70 10.98 8.83
N ARG A 127 -8.06 9.82 8.97
CA ARG A 127 -7.05 9.30 8.04
C ARG A 127 -7.71 8.52 6.92
N ASN A 128 -7.19 8.68 5.71
CA ASN A 128 -7.77 8.13 4.48
C ASN A 128 -9.27 8.49 4.37
N LEU A 129 -9.58 9.79 4.41
CA LEU A 129 -10.95 10.32 4.45
C LEU A 129 -11.84 9.77 3.32
N LEU A 130 -11.26 9.56 2.14
CA LEU A 130 -11.95 9.03 0.96
C LEU A 130 -12.12 7.50 0.99
N ASN A 131 -11.47 6.79 1.93
CA ASN A 131 -11.39 5.32 1.98
C ASN A 131 -10.87 4.70 0.67
N LEU A 132 -9.83 5.30 0.08
CA LEU A 132 -9.19 4.76 -1.11
C LEU A 132 -8.32 3.57 -0.72
N THR A 133 -8.38 2.50 -1.50
CA THR A 133 -7.55 1.32 -1.32
C THR A 133 -6.20 1.54 -1.98
N ASN A 134 -5.22 1.91 -1.17
CA ASN A 134 -3.83 2.03 -1.61
C ASN A 134 -3.19 0.64 -1.72
N ILE A 135 -2.36 0.43 -2.74
CA ILE A 135 -1.67 -0.84 -3.00
C ILE A 135 -0.17 -0.62 -2.84
N TYR A 136 0.43 -1.38 -1.92
CA TYR A 136 1.86 -1.29 -1.58
C TYR A 136 2.65 -2.55 -1.92
N THR A 137 1.97 -3.66 -2.20
CA THR A 137 2.60 -4.89 -2.68
C THR A 137 1.65 -5.58 -3.64
N VAL A 138 2.22 -6.17 -4.68
CA VAL A 138 1.50 -6.94 -5.69
C VAL A 138 2.22 -8.27 -5.89
N TYR A 139 1.47 -9.27 -6.32
CA TYR A 139 2.04 -10.53 -6.78
C TYR A 139 2.81 -10.32 -8.08
N ALA A 140 4.02 -10.85 -8.12
CA ALA A 140 4.97 -10.56 -9.19
C ALA A 140 4.52 -11.09 -10.56
N TYR A 141 3.74 -12.18 -10.60
CA TYR A 141 3.19 -12.72 -11.85
C TYR A 141 1.95 -11.95 -12.32
N SER A 142 0.91 -11.89 -11.48
CA SER A 142 -0.39 -11.31 -11.87
C SER A 142 -0.43 -9.78 -11.87
N SER A 143 0.56 -9.13 -11.24
CA SER A 143 0.54 -7.69 -10.92
C SER A 143 -0.67 -7.23 -10.10
N SER A 144 -1.39 -8.17 -9.48
CA SER A 144 -2.56 -7.92 -8.64
C SER A 144 -2.17 -7.95 -7.17
N ALA A 145 -2.87 -7.16 -6.35
CA ALA A 145 -2.69 -7.18 -4.90
C ALA A 145 -3.45 -8.32 -4.20
N SER A 146 -4.42 -8.95 -4.87
CA SER A 146 -5.35 -9.90 -4.25
C SER A 146 -5.24 -11.34 -4.75
N ASP A 147 -4.58 -11.54 -5.89
CA ASP A 147 -4.53 -12.82 -6.59
C ASP A 147 -3.14 -13.03 -7.16
N ASP A 148 -2.49 -14.14 -6.87
CA ASP A 148 -1.17 -14.47 -7.42
C ASP A 148 -1.21 -15.07 -8.83
N GLY A 149 -2.40 -15.40 -9.33
CA GLY A 149 -2.63 -16.00 -10.64
C GLY A 149 -2.30 -17.50 -10.72
N TYR A 150 -1.83 -18.13 -9.64
CA TYR A 150 -1.44 -19.53 -9.65
C TYR A 150 -2.63 -20.46 -9.89
N LEU A 151 -3.75 -20.24 -9.20
CA LEU A 151 -4.94 -21.09 -9.37
C LEU A 151 -5.51 -21.03 -10.79
N ALA A 152 -5.31 -19.92 -11.52
CA ALA A 152 -5.71 -19.78 -12.92
C ALA A 152 -4.69 -20.37 -13.91
N SER A 153 -3.44 -20.58 -13.48
CA SER A 153 -2.38 -21.12 -14.33
C SER A 153 -2.58 -22.60 -14.69
N PRO A 154 -2.01 -23.09 -15.81
CA PRO A 154 -2.05 -24.51 -16.15
C PRO A 154 -1.52 -25.43 -15.02
N GLN A 155 -0.48 -24.99 -14.33
CA GLN A 155 0.15 -25.70 -13.21
C GLN A 155 -0.80 -25.78 -12.00
N GLY A 156 -1.44 -24.66 -11.63
CA GLY A 156 -2.42 -24.65 -10.55
C GLY A 156 -3.66 -25.47 -10.87
N GLN A 157 -4.15 -25.40 -12.12
CA GLN A 157 -5.28 -26.24 -12.57
C GLN A 157 -4.94 -27.74 -12.57
N GLN A 158 -3.68 -28.12 -12.82
CA GLN A 158 -3.23 -29.49 -12.67
C GLN A 158 -3.17 -29.90 -11.20
N GLN A 159 -2.64 -29.05 -10.31
CA GLN A 159 -2.59 -29.32 -8.88
C GLN A 159 -4.00 -29.50 -8.31
N VAL A 160 -4.92 -28.58 -8.59
CA VAL A 160 -6.32 -28.64 -8.13
C VAL A 160 -7.00 -29.97 -8.52
N ARG A 161 -6.69 -30.50 -9.72
CA ARG A 161 -7.22 -31.80 -10.19
C ARG A 161 -6.61 -33.01 -9.48
N ASN A 162 -5.40 -32.89 -8.96
CA ASN A 162 -4.70 -33.97 -8.25
C ASN A 162 -5.03 -34.01 -6.75
N GLU A 163 -5.66 -32.97 -6.21
CA GLU A 163 -6.05 -32.88 -4.80
C GLU A 163 -7.29 -33.73 -4.49
N LEU A 164 -7.32 -34.33 -3.30
CA LEU A 164 -8.45 -35.14 -2.83
C LEU A 164 -9.77 -34.35 -2.79
N ASN A 165 -9.69 -33.05 -2.49
CA ASN A 165 -10.83 -32.15 -2.51
C ASN A 165 -10.42 -30.78 -3.10
N ALA A 166 -10.77 -30.58 -4.37
CA ALA A 166 -10.50 -29.35 -5.11
C ALA A 166 -11.07 -28.09 -4.44
N GLN A 167 -12.29 -28.17 -3.91
CA GLN A 167 -12.96 -27.02 -3.30
C GLN A 167 -12.23 -26.57 -2.02
N SER A 168 -11.87 -27.52 -1.15
CA SER A 168 -11.12 -27.24 0.07
C SER A 168 -9.75 -26.67 -0.25
N PHE A 169 -9.04 -27.23 -1.24
CA PHE A 169 -7.74 -26.74 -1.67
C PHE A 169 -7.82 -25.27 -2.13
N VAL A 170 -8.74 -24.96 -3.06
CA VAL A 170 -8.93 -23.59 -3.57
C VAL A 170 -9.30 -22.63 -2.43
N TYR A 171 -10.16 -23.05 -1.51
CA TYR A 171 -10.53 -22.24 -0.35
C TYR A 171 -9.34 -21.90 0.55
N TYR A 172 -8.57 -22.91 0.97
CA TYR A 172 -7.40 -22.69 1.83
C TYR A 172 -6.30 -21.90 1.11
N TYR A 173 -6.14 -22.13 -0.19
CA TYR A 173 -5.23 -21.35 -1.03
C TYR A 173 -5.64 -19.87 -1.03
N ASN A 174 -6.91 -19.58 -1.33
CA ASN A 174 -7.48 -18.22 -1.33
C ASN A 174 -7.31 -17.51 0.01
N LEU A 175 -7.56 -18.20 1.11
CA LEU A 175 -7.35 -17.65 2.45
C LEU A 175 -5.89 -17.32 2.72
N LYS A 176 -4.97 -18.14 2.25
CA LYS A 176 -3.53 -17.97 2.48
C LYS A 176 -2.92 -16.91 1.58
N GLN A 177 -3.37 -16.78 0.33
CA GLN A 177 -2.95 -15.70 -0.55
C GLN A 177 -3.53 -14.35 -0.13
N ASN A 178 -4.68 -14.28 0.54
CA ASN A 178 -5.21 -12.98 0.93
C ASN A 178 -4.33 -12.33 2.01
N SER A 179 -3.44 -11.42 1.59
CA SER A 179 -2.48 -10.73 2.45
C SER A 179 -2.89 -9.28 2.68
N PRO A 180 -3.32 -8.91 3.91
CA PRO A 180 -3.65 -7.52 4.24
C PRO A 180 -2.49 -6.54 4.04
N ASN A 181 -1.25 -7.03 4.10
CA ASN A 181 -0.05 -6.22 3.94
C ASN A 181 0.13 -5.67 2.51
N ASN A 182 -0.61 -6.21 1.53
CA ASN A 182 -0.61 -5.70 0.16
C ASN A 182 -1.36 -4.37 0.05
N PHE A 183 -2.23 -4.08 1.01
CA PHE A 183 -3.13 -2.94 1.00
C PHE A 183 -2.77 -1.92 2.09
N GLY A 184 -3.10 -0.66 1.81
CA GLY A 184 -3.03 0.41 2.79
C GLY A 184 -4.13 0.31 3.84
N THR A 185 -3.95 1.07 4.91
CA THR A 185 -4.96 1.13 5.97
C THR A 185 -6.28 1.70 5.45
N PRO A 186 -7.42 1.14 5.89
CA PRO A 186 -8.73 1.70 5.59
C PRO A 186 -8.90 3.05 6.29
N ARG A 187 -10.02 3.72 6.02
CA ARG A 187 -10.41 4.93 6.74
C ARG A 187 -10.38 4.72 8.25
N ASN A 188 -9.65 5.58 8.96
CA ASN A 188 -9.58 5.55 10.42
C ASN A 188 -9.95 6.94 10.96
N ILE A 189 -10.94 6.98 11.85
CA ILE A 189 -11.37 8.20 12.54
C ILE A 189 -11.01 8.05 14.02
N SER A 190 -10.22 8.98 14.54
CA SER A 190 -9.82 9.01 15.94
C SER A 190 -10.13 10.36 16.57
N ILE A 191 -10.43 10.34 17.87
CA ILE A 191 -10.63 11.54 18.68
C ILE A 191 -9.58 11.52 19.78
N THR A 192 -8.87 12.63 19.92
CA THR A 192 -7.85 12.85 20.93
C THR A 192 -8.28 14.01 21.82
N LEU A 193 -8.23 13.82 23.14
CA LEU A 193 -8.38 14.88 24.13
C LEU A 193 -7.02 15.13 24.79
N ARG A 194 -6.58 16.38 24.82
CA ARG A 194 -5.34 16.83 25.47
C ARG A 194 -5.67 17.91 26.50
N SER A 195 -5.00 17.88 27.64
CA SER A 195 -5.03 18.96 28.63
C SER A 195 -3.61 19.18 29.16
N THR A 196 -3.28 20.43 29.46
CA THR A 196 -2.02 20.81 30.09
C THR A 196 -2.35 21.28 31.52
N PHE A 197 -1.63 20.75 32.50
CA PHE A 197 -1.80 21.05 33.93
C PHE A 197 -0.62 21.86 34.46
#